data_AF-A0A3M8B7Q2-F1
#
_entry.id   AF-A0A3M8B7Q2-F1
#
_cell.length_a   1.000
_cell.length_b   1.000
_cell.length_c   1.000
_cell.angle_alpha   90.00
_cell.angle_beta   90.00
_cell.angle_gamma   90.00
#
_symmetry.space_group_name_H-M   'P 1'
#
loop_
_entity.id
_entity.type
_entity.pdbx_description
1 polymer ?
#
loop_
_entity_poly.entity_id
_entity_poly.type
_entity_poly.pdbx_seq_one_letter_code
_entity_poly.pdbx_strand_id
1 'polypeptide(L)' 'MLKIEDIIEEIVVRIAQLEHFAEDFKKQGNQHGFENANNRAQELKRLKQFIDDRWSYGQQETE' A
#
# COMPACT_ATOMS: atom_id res chain seq x y z
N MET A 1 14.55 15.75 -5.76
CA MET A 1 14.43 14.82 -4.61
C MET A 1 12.94 14.62 -4.41
N LEU A 2 12.45 13.38 -4.46
CA LEU A 2 11.04 13.11 -4.16
C LEU A 2 10.79 13.36 -2.67
N LYS A 3 9.66 13.99 -2.34
CA LYS A 3 9.25 14.13 -0.94
C LYS A 3 8.68 12.81 -0.44
N ILE A 4 8.75 12.57 0.87
CA ILE A 4 8.24 11.31 1.42
C ILE A 4 6.71 11.20 1.28
N GLU A 5 6.02 12.34 1.32
CA GLU A 5 4.59 12.44 1.09
C GLU A 5 4.20 11.94 -0.31
N ASP A 6 5.00 12.26 -1.34
CA ASP A 6 4.78 11.78 -2.71
C ASP A 6 4.88 10.25 -2.80
N ILE A 7 5.80 9.66 -2.02
CA ILE A 7 5.98 8.19 -1.95
C ILE A 7 4.79 7.54 -1.25
N ILE A 8 4.31 8.13 -0.16
CA ILE A 8 3.15 7.63 0.60
C ILE A 8 1.89 7.69 -0.27
N GLU A 9 1.68 8.79 -1.01
CA GLU A 9 0.55 8.94 -1.92
C GLU A 9 0.55 7.88 -3.02
N GLU A 10 1.70 7.65 -3.67
CA GLU A 10 1.85 6.60 -4.68
C GLU A 10 1.57 5.20 -4.11
N ILE A 11 1.99 4.91 -2.87
CA ILE A 11 1.68 3.63 -2.20
C ILE A 11 0.17 3.49 -1.99
N VAL A 12 -0.53 4.55 -1.57
CA VAL A 12 -1.99 4.54 -1.37
C VAL A 12 -2.72 4.27 -2.68
N VAL A 13 -2.32 4.95 -3.77
CA VAL A 13 -2.90 4.73 -5.10
C VAL A 13 -2.74 3.27 -5.54
N ARG A 14 -1.54 2.70 -5.37
CA ARG A 14 -1.27 1.30 -5.73
C ARG A 14 -2.05 0.30 -4.90
N ILE A 15 -2.25 0.55 -3.60
CA ILE A 15 -3.09 -0.29 -2.75
C ILE A 15 -4.52 -0.33 -3.31
N ALA A 16 -5.11 0.83 -3.62
CA ALA A 16 -6.46 0.91 -4.17
C ALA A 16 -6.59 0.18 -5.52
N GLN A 17 -5.60 0.30 -6.40
CA GLN A 17 -5.56 -0.43 -7.67
C GLN A 17 -5.52 -1.95 -7.47
N LEU A 18 -4.69 -2.43 -6.52
CA LEU A 18 -4.59 -3.86 -6.24
C LEU A 18 -5.87 -4.42 -5.62
N GLU A 19 -6.55 -3.65 -4.76
CA GLU A 19 -7.86 -4.03 -4.22
C GLU A 19 -8.91 -4.13 -5.32
N HIS A 20 -8.93 -3.17 -6.25
CA HIS A 20 -9.81 -3.24 -7.43
C HIS A 20 -9.53 -4.48 -8.29
N PHE A 21 -8.26 -4.77 -8.58
CA PHE A 21 -7.89 -5.97 -9.32
C PHE A 21 -8.28 -7.25 -8.57
N ALA A 22 -8.13 -7.30 -7.25
CA ALA A 22 -8.55 -8.43 -6.45
C ALA A 22 -10.07 -8.68 -6.61
N GLU A 23 -10.89 -7.63 -6.54
CA GLU A 23 -12.33 -7.74 -6.78
C GLU A 23 -12.66 -8.24 -8.18
N ASP A 24 -11.98 -7.74 -9.21
CA ASP A 24 -12.19 -8.16 -10.59
C ASP A 24 -11.78 -9.62 -10.81
N PHE A 25 -10.63 -10.04 -10.30
CA PHE A 25 -10.21 -11.44 -10.36
C PHE A 25 -11.17 -12.37 -9.61
N LYS A 26 -11.70 -11.92 -8.47
CA LYS A 26 -12.72 -12.66 -7.71
C LYS A 26 -14.00 -12.85 -8.54
N LYS A 27 -14.47 -11.81 -9.24
CA LYS A 27 -15.64 -11.88 -10.14
C LYS A 27 -15.40 -12.82 -11.33
N GLN A 28 -14.17 -12.88 -11.84
CA GLN A 28 -13.77 -13.73 -12.96
C GLN A 28 -13.52 -15.19 -12.55
N GLY A 29 -13.56 -15.53 -11.25
CA GLY A 29 -13.18 -16.86 -10.76
C GLY A 29 -11.67 -17.13 -10.82
N ASN A 30 -10.84 -16.10 -11.02
CA ASN A 30 -9.38 -16.22 -11.03
C ASN A 30 -8.84 -16.15 -9.60
N GLN A 31 -8.85 -17.29 -8.91
CA GLN A 31 -8.41 -17.39 -7.52
C GLN A 31 -6.93 -16.98 -7.34
N HIS A 32 -6.04 -17.39 -8.24
CA HIS A 32 -4.62 -17.05 -8.15
C HIS A 32 -4.38 -15.54 -8.32
N GLY A 33 -5.07 -14.90 -9.27
CA GLY A 33 -5.02 -13.46 -9.47
C GLY A 33 -5.52 -12.70 -8.24
N PHE A 34 -6.63 -13.14 -7.65
CA PHE A 34 -7.18 -12.58 -6.42
C PHE A 34 -6.18 -12.67 -5.26
N GLU A 35 -5.62 -13.86 -5.01
CA GLU A 35 -4.65 -14.09 -3.92
C GLU A 35 -3.40 -13.23 -4.10
N ASN A 36 -2.86 -13.16 -5.33
CA ASN A 36 -1.68 -12.35 -5.62
C ASN A 36 -1.95 -10.84 -5.42
N ALA A 37 -3.03 -10.31 -5.99
CA ALA A 37 -3.39 -8.90 -5.85
C ALA A 37 -3.63 -8.53 -4.38
N ASN A 38 -4.37 -9.37 -3.64
CA ASN A 38 -4.64 -9.16 -2.23
C ASN A 38 -3.36 -9.21 -1.38
N ASN A 39 -2.49 -10.21 -1.60
CA ASN A 39 -1.22 -10.32 -0.87
C ASN A 39 -0.34 -9.08 -1.10
N ARG A 40 -0.26 -8.61 -2.35
CA ARG A 40 0.52 -7.42 -2.69
C ARG A 40 -0.04 -6.15 -2.05
N ALA A 41 -1.37 -6.00 -2.01
CA ALA A 41 -2.02 -4.88 -1.31
C ALA A 41 -1.67 -4.90 0.19
N GLN A 42 -1.70 -6.08 0.82
CA GLN A 42 -1.35 -6.24 2.24
C GLN A 42 0.12 -5.95 2.54
N GLU A 43 1.04 -6.32 1.65
CA GLU A 43 2.45 -5.93 1.75
C GLU A 43 2.63 -4.41 1.71
N LEU A 44 1.98 -3.73 0.76
CA LEU A 44 2.05 -2.27 0.66
C LEU A 44 1.41 -1.57 1.86
N LYS A 45 0.32 -2.10 2.42
CA LYS A 45 -0.27 -1.58 3.67
C LYS A 45 0.72 -1.65 4.83
N ARG A 46 1.43 -2.78 4.98
CA ARG A 46 2.47 -2.93 6.01
C ARG A 46 3.65 -1.98 5.79
N LEU A 47 4.06 -1.80 4.52
CA LEU A 47 5.11 -0.84 4.18
C LEU A 47 4.68 0.60 4.50
N LYS A 48 3.46 0.99 4.14
CA LYS A 48 2.90 2.30 4.47
C LYS A 48 2.91 2.53 5.98
N GLN A 49 2.41 1.57 6.75
CA GLN A 49 2.40 1.67 8.22
C GLN A 49 3.81 1.86 8.78
N PHE A 50 4.78 1.09 8.30
CA PHE A 50 6.18 1.24 8.72
C PHE A 50 6.73 2.64 8.43
N ILE A 51 6.42 3.20 7.25
CA ILE A 51 6.84 4.56 6.89
C ILE A 51 6.16 5.60 7.78
N ASP A 52 4.84 5.50 7.98
CA ASP A 52 4.08 6.43 8.81
C ASP A 52 4.60 6.44 10.26
N ASP A 53 4.88 5.26 10.83
CA ASP A 53 5.43 5.11 12.18
C ASP A 53 6.79 5.81 12.26
N ARG A 54 7.71 5.49 11.35
CA ARG A 54 9.08 6.05 11.33
C ARG A 54 9.09 7.55 11.08
N TRP A 55 8.23 8.04 10.20
CA TRP A 55 8.09 9.46 9.92
C TRP A 55 7.55 10.22 11.13
N SER A 56 6.53 9.67 11.80
CA SER A 56 5.96 10.25 13.02
C SER A 56 6.97 10.32 14.16
N TYR A 57 7.81 9.29 14.34
CA TYR A 57 8.90 9.30 15.33
C TYR A 57 9.99 10.34 15.01
N GLY A 58 10.37 10.51 13.75
CA GLY A 58 11.39 11.50 13.35
C GLY A 58 10.97 12.95 13.54
N GLN A 59 9.66 13.25 13.47
CA GLN A 59 9.12 14.59 13.74
C GLN A 59 9.11 14.91 15.26
N GLN A 60 8.99 13.91 16.14
CA GLN A 60 9.01 14.12 17.60
C GLN A 60 10.40 14.44 18.16
N GLU A 61 11.48 14.01 17.50
CA GLU A 61 12.86 14.32 17.92
C GLU A 61 13.33 15.72 17.46
N THR A 62 12.53 16.43 16.66
CA THR A 62 12.85 17.78 16.14
C THR A 62 12.09 18.91 16.82
N GLU A 63 11.22 18.61 17.80
CA GLU A 63 10.61 19.56 18.75
C GLU A 63 11.39 19.62 20.07
#